data_AF-A0A3N5R0X2-F1
#
_entry.id   AF-A0A3N5R0X2-F1
#
_cell.length_a   1.000
_cell.length_b   1.000
_cell.length_c   1.000
_cell.angle_alpha   90.00
_cell.angle_beta   90.00
_cell.angle_gamma   90.00
#
_symmetry.space_group_name_H-M   'P 1'
#
loop_
_entity.id
_entity.type
_entity.pdbx_description
1 polymer ?
#
loop_
_entity_poly.entity_id
_entity_poly.type
_entity_poly.pdbx_seq_one_letter_code
_entity_poly.pdbx_strand_id
1 'polypeptide(L)'
;MRCQLFPVSLKYPPMNPIAPFHPHLPRRTMLQAGSLGLLGLGINHVSALRAADHKVIAPGGGSATSVIFIFLSGGLTQHDSFDPKPNAPVEIRGPFRPIATNVPGIQYCELLPRIAGIADKLAVVRSLFTNNNIHGGSGYWVLTGRQLIAGDGENPRPDDWPYMGSIVKLLKPSDRLPALTSVTLPEIFIGNGGNIEAGQFGGFLGSQWNPEIIRCNPADRSYRLSGEYESQIPRSQFQQRIDLLQQLSSPGRVAAGSVAAQSFGALQQQAFDLLGSSAARRAFALEEEAPETRDRYGRQHWGQSVLLARRLVEAGVRF
;
A
#
# COMPACT_ATOMS: atom_id res chain seq x y z
N MET A 1 23.05 -22.40 54.26
CA MET A 1 23.07 -23.67 53.49
C MET A 1 23.70 -23.40 52.13
N ARG A 2 24.62 -24.27 51.73
CA ARG A 2 25.61 -24.14 50.64
C ARG A 2 24.99 -23.90 49.26
N CYS A 3 25.58 -22.95 48.54
CA CYS A 3 25.52 -22.80 47.10
C CYS A 3 26.22 -24.01 46.45
N GLN A 4 25.56 -24.69 45.52
CA GLN A 4 26.18 -25.67 44.62
C GLN A 4 25.77 -25.36 43.18
N LEU A 5 26.74 -24.86 42.42
CA LEU A 5 26.72 -24.76 40.96
C LEU A 5 26.98 -26.16 40.38
N PHE A 6 26.09 -26.63 39.50
CA PHE A 6 26.37 -27.76 38.62
C PHE A 6 26.44 -27.25 37.16
N PRO A 7 27.46 -27.66 36.38
CA PRO A 7 27.74 -27.11 35.06
C PRO A 7 26.81 -27.73 34.00
N VAL A 8 26.12 -26.87 33.24
CA VAL A 8 25.44 -27.29 32.01
C VAL A 8 26.50 -27.38 30.91
N SER A 9 26.85 -28.60 30.51
CA SER A 9 27.71 -28.86 29.35
C SER A 9 26.90 -28.59 28.07
N LEU A 10 27.06 -27.40 27.49
CA LEU A 10 26.62 -27.10 26.12
C LEU A 10 27.55 -27.85 25.14
N LYS A 11 27.14 -29.06 24.75
CA LYS A 11 27.70 -29.71 23.56
C LYS A 11 27.20 -28.96 22.32
N TYR A 12 28.02 -28.06 21.78
CA TYR A 12 27.84 -27.59 20.40
C TYR A 12 28.05 -28.79 19.46
N PRO A 13 27.15 -29.06 18.50
CA PRO A 13 27.47 -30.01 17.44
C PRO A 13 28.68 -29.49 16.64
N PRO A 14 29.55 -30.38 16.11
CA PRO A 14 30.67 -29.93 15.30
C PRO A 14 30.16 -29.14 14.09
N MET A 15 30.72 -27.94 13.88
CA MET A 15 30.53 -27.20 12.64
C MET A 15 31.03 -28.06 11.49
N ASN A 16 30.11 -28.60 10.70
CA ASN A 16 30.46 -29.20 9.42
C ASN A 16 31.04 -28.08 8.54
N PRO A 17 32.21 -28.26 7.91
CA PRO A 17 32.68 -27.30 6.91
C PRO A 17 31.61 -27.22 5.83
N ILE A 18 31.19 -25.99 5.49
CA ILE A 18 30.25 -25.72 4.40
C ILE A 18 30.86 -26.33 3.14
N ALA A 19 30.36 -27.50 2.73
CA ALA A 19 30.70 -28.06 1.45
C ALA A 19 30.22 -27.08 0.37
N PRO A 20 31.02 -26.82 -0.68
CA PRO A 20 30.59 -25.93 -1.76
C PRO A 20 29.26 -26.44 -2.33
N PHE A 21 28.23 -25.60 -2.25
CA PHE A 21 26.92 -25.87 -2.83
C PHE A 21 27.04 -25.75 -4.34
N HIS A 22 27.18 -26.87 -5.04
CA HIS A 22 27.09 -26.89 -6.49
C HIS A 22 25.60 -26.90 -6.86
N PRO A 23 25.07 -25.87 -7.54
CA PRO A 23 23.69 -25.90 -8.00
C PRO A 23 23.48 -27.10 -8.91
N HIS A 24 22.58 -28.01 -8.52
CA HIS A 24 22.17 -29.14 -9.37
C HIS A 24 21.29 -28.60 -10.50
N LEU A 25 21.92 -28.17 -11.60
CA LEU A 25 21.20 -27.77 -12.79
C LEU A 25 20.60 -29.01 -13.47
N PRO A 26 19.30 -29.03 -13.79
CA PRO A 26 18.70 -30.11 -14.54
C PRO A 26 19.43 -30.31 -15.88
N ARG A 27 19.61 -31.56 -16.31
CA ARG A 27 20.22 -31.89 -17.62
C ARG A 27 19.57 -31.12 -18.78
N ARG A 28 18.25 -30.91 -18.71
CA ARG A 28 17.51 -30.10 -19.69
C ARG A 28 18.01 -28.65 -19.75
N THR A 29 18.25 -28.04 -18.59
CA THR A 29 18.75 -26.66 -18.48
C THR A 29 20.18 -26.55 -19.02
N MET A 30 21.04 -27.54 -18.76
CA MET A 30 22.39 -27.58 -19.33
C MET A 30 22.37 -27.74 -20.86
N LEU A 31 21.51 -28.60 -21.40
CA LEU A 31 21.37 -28.77 -22.84
C LEU A 31 20.80 -27.51 -23.53
N GLN A 32 19.83 -26.86 -22.91
CA GLN A 32 19.29 -25.58 -23.39
C GLN A 32 20.32 -24.46 -23.34
N ALA A 33 21.08 -24.34 -22.25
CA ALA A 33 22.15 -23.35 -22.14
C ALA A 33 23.28 -23.63 -23.15
N GLY A 34 23.65 -24.89 -23.35
CA GLY A 34 24.66 -25.30 -24.32
C GLY A 34 24.24 -25.10 -25.78
N SER A 35 22.96 -25.28 -26.11
CA SER A 35 22.45 -25.06 -27.47
C SER A 35 22.43 -23.58 -27.86
N LEU A 36 22.32 -22.66 -26.89
CA LEU A 36 22.44 -21.22 -27.15
C LEU A 36 23.84 -20.83 -27.63
N GLY A 37 24.88 -21.49 -27.11
CA GLY A 37 26.26 -21.30 -27.57
C GLY A 37 26.47 -21.73 -29.03
N LEU A 38 25.79 -22.79 -29.48
CA LEU A 38 25.84 -23.26 -30.87
C LEU A 38 25.18 -22.28 -31.86
N LEU A 39 24.29 -21.41 -31.37
CA LEU A 39 23.65 -20.34 -32.15
C LEU A 39 24.45 -19.01 -32.09
N GLY A 40 25.67 -19.03 -31.54
CA GLY A 40 26.54 -17.85 -31.44
C GLY A 40 26.19 -16.90 -30.29
N LEU A 41 25.25 -17.25 -29.42
CA LEU A 41 24.79 -16.41 -28.32
C LEU A 41 25.69 -16.60 -27.09
N GLY A 42 26.71 -15.75 -26.96
CA GLY A 42 27.55 -15.62 -25.76
C GLY A 42 27.03 -14.65 -24.70
N ILE A 43 27.77 -14.50 -23.59
CA ILE A 43 27.43 -13.60 -22.47
C ILE A 43 27.21 -12.13 -22.88
N ASN A 44 27.89 -11.69 -23.94
CA ASN A 44 27.74 -10.35 -24.51
C ASN A 44 26.35 -10.09 -25.12
N HIS A 45 25.59 -11.16 -25.40
CA HIS A 45 24.20 -11.08 -25.88
C HIS A 45 23.18 -11.19 -24.74
N VAL A 46 23.59 -11.55 -23.52
CA VAL A 46 22.67 -11.72 -22.38
C VAL A 46 22.03 -10.38 -21.99
N SER A 47 22.78 -9.28 -22.07
CA SER A 47 22.24 -7.93 -21.86
C SER A 47 21.20 -7.56 -22.92
N ALA A 48 21.49 -7.81 -24.19
CA ALA A 48 20.57 -7.55 -25.31
C ALA A 48 19.34 -8.47 -25.30
N LEU A 49 19.50 -9.74 -24.94
CA LEU A 49 18.40 -10.69 -24.78
C LEU A 49 17.54 -10.38 -23.57
N ARG A 50 18.11 -9.98 -22.43
CA ARG A 50 17.34 -9.47 -21.27
C ARG A 50 16.58 -8.19 -21.62
N ALA A 51 17.18 -7.30 -22.42
CA ALA A 51 16.52 -6.12 -22.93
C ALA A 51 15.39 -6.46 -23.94
N ALA A 52 15.53 -7.55 -24.70
CA ALA A 52 14.51 -8.03 -25.64
C ALA A 52 13.38 -8.85 -24.97
N ASP A 53 13.66 -9.53 -23.85
CA ASP A 53 12.69 -10.26 -23.03
C ASP A 53 11.80 -9.30 -22.22
N HIS A 54 12.28 -8.06 -22.03
CA HIS A 54 11.39 -6.90 -21.90
C HIS A 54 10.76 -6.60 -23.26
N LYS A 55 9.88 -7.50 -23.74
CA LYS A 55 8.65 -7.00 -24.35
C LYS A 55 7.94 -6.21 -23.26
N VAL A 56 8.33 -4.94 -23.15
CA VAL A 56 7.44 -3.88 -22.73
C VAL A 56 6.19 -4.14 -23.56
N ILE A 57 5.13 -4.64 -22.91
CA ILE A 57 3.77 -4.45 -23.42
C ILE A 57 3.78 -2.97 -23.78
N ALA A 58 3.78 -2.66 -25.08
CA ALA A 58 3.80 -1.28 -25.54
C ALA A 58 2.81 -0.54 -24.65
N PRO A 59 3.21 0.50 -23.90
CA PRO A 59 2.36 1.09 -22.89
C PRO A 59 1.07 1.45 -23.61
N GLY A 60 0.01 0.69 -23.34
CA GLY A 60 -1.23 0.81 -24.09
C GLY A 60 -1.85 2.11 -23.66
N GLY A 61 -1.49 3.23 -24.29
CA GLY A 61 -2.10 4.56 -24.15
C GLY A 61 -2.36 5.08 -22.73
N GLY A 62 -1.83 4.43 -21.69
CA GLY A 62 -2.24 4.67 -20.31
C GLY A 62 -1.50 5.86 -19.75
N SER A 63 -2.20 6.99 -19.61
CA SER A 63 -1.78 8.10 -18.74
C SER A 63 -1.49 7.58 -17.33
N ALA A 64 -0.62 8.28 -16.60
CA ALA A 64 -0.23 7.95 -15.22
C ALA A 64 -1.40 7.38 -14.39
N THR A 65 -1.35 6.07 -14.12
CA THR A 65 -2.38 5.37 -13.34
C THR A 65 -2.23 5.77 -11.88
N SER A 66 -3.25 6.41 -11.32
CA SER A 66 -3.47 6.49 -9.88
C SER A 66 -4.32 5.30 -9.44
N VAL A 67 -4.10 4.82 -8.22
CA VAL A 67 -4.79 3.67 -7.64
C VAL A 67 -5.54 4.12 -6.40
N ILE A 68 -6.77 3.63 -6.22
CA ILE A 68 -7.47 3.67 -4.94
C ILE A 68 -7.53 2.23 -4.44
N PHE A 69 -6.79 1.94 -3.37
CA PHE A 69 -6.79 0.61 -2.76
C PHE A 69 -7.82 0.54 -1.63
N ILE A 70 -8.90 -0.21 -1.85
CA ILE A 70 -9.95 -0.42 -0.85
C ILE A 70 -9.64 -1.71 -0.08
N PHE A 71 -9.07 -1.55 1.11
CA PHE A 71 -8.84 -2.66 2.04
C PHE A 71 -10.03 -2.81 3.00
N LEU A 72 -10.78 -3.89 2.87
CA LEU A 72 -11.87 -4.22 3.79
C LEU A 72 -11.33 -5.08 4.93
N SER A 73 -11.05 -4.47 6.08
CA SER A 73 -10.73 -5.22 7.31
C SER A 73 -11.94 -6.09 7.70
N GLY A 74 -11.71 -7.40 7.86
CA GLY A 74 -12.77 -8.42 8.00
C GLY A 74 -13.26 -9.02 6.67
N GLY A 75 -12.99 -8.34 5.55
CA GLY A 75 -13.21 -8.83 4.20
C GLY A 75 -14.68 -8.87 3.76
N LEU A 76 -14.86 -9.11 2.47
CA LEU A 76 -16.14 -9.47 1.88
C LEU A 76 -16.11 -10.97 1.58
N THR A 77 -17.13 -11.69 2.03
CA THR A 77 -17.34 -13.11 1.71
C THR A 77 -17.37 -13.32 0.20
N GLN A 78 -16.57 -14.27 -0.30
CA GLN A 78 -16.39 -14.52 -1.73
C GLN A 78 -17.68 -15.07 -2.37
N HIS A 79 -18.36 -15.96 -1.66
CA HIS A 79 -19.60 -16.59 -2.13
C HIS A 79 -20.76 -15.58 -2.21
N ASP A 80 -20.77 -14.59 -1.32
CA ASP A 80 -21.81 -13.56 -1.28
C ASP A 80 -21.43 -12.30 -2.07
N SER A 81 -20.40 -12.37 -2.92
CA SER A 81 -19.93 -11.25 -3.74
C SER A 81 -19.59 -11.64 -5.18
N PHE A 82 -18.33 -11.94 -5.46
CA PHE A 82 -17.78 -12.07 -6.81
C PHE A 82 -17.66 -13.51 -7.29
N ASP A 83 -17.91 -14.51 -6.44
CA ASP A 83 -17.77 -15.93 -6.76
C ASP A 83 -18.88 -16.79 -6.13
N PRO A 84 -20.16 -16.54 -6.48
CA PRO A 84 -21.28 -17.31 -5.95
C PRO A 84 -21.13 -18.80 -6.32
N LYS A 85 -21.54 -19.68 -5.39
CA LYS A 85 -21.45 -21.14 -5.54
C LYS A 85 -22.84 -21.79 -5.63
N PRO A 86 -23.67 -21.47 -6.64
CA PRO A 86 -25.09 -21.88 -6.66
C PRO A 86 -25.32 -23.39 -6.55
N ASN A 87 -24.36 -24.18 -7.05
CA ASN A 87 -24.40 -25.64 -7.06
C ASN A 87 -23.77 -26.29 -5.81
N ALA A 88 -23.18 -25.51 -4.91
CA ALA A 88 -22.68 -26.05 -3.64
C ALA A 88 -23.86 -26.34 -2.68
N PRO A 89 -23.66 -27.22 -1.68
CA PRO A 89 -24.64 -27.45 -0.62
C PRO A 89 -25.13 -26.16 0.05
N VAL A 90 -26.35 -26.18 0.59
CA VAL A 90 -26.99 -24.99 1.18
C VAL A 90 -26.18 -24.39 2.34
N GLU A 91 -25.41 -25.24 3.02
CA GLU A 91 -24.52 -24.89 4.12
C GLU A 91 -23.25 -24.15 3.66
N ILE A 92 -22.90 -24.24 2.37
CA ILE A 92 -21.65 -23.68 1.79
C ILE A 92 -21.94 -22.47 0.90
N ARG A 93 -23.01 -22.51 0.10
CA ARG A 93 -23.22 -21.55 -1.00
C ARG A 93 -23.61 -20.13 -0.60
N GLY A 94 -23.93 -19.90 0.68
CA GLY A 94 -24.47 -18.64 1.16
C GLY A 94 -25.99 -18.49 0.89
N PRO A 95 -26.66 -17.51 1.52
CA PRO A 95 -28.11 -17.34 1.41
C PRO A 95 -28.56 -16.57 0.16
N PHE A 96 -27.64 -15.91 -0.54
CA PHE A 96 -27.96 -15.01 -1.64
C PHE A 96 -27.93 -15.71 -3.00
N ARG A 97 -28.66 -15.13 -3.96
CA ARG A 97 -28.77 -15.69 -5.31
C ARG A 97 -27.73 -15.09 -6.26
N PRO A 98 -27.25 -15.87 -7.24
CA PRO A 98 -26.46 -15.31 -8.34
C PRO A 98 -27.35 -14.53 -9.31
N ILE A 99 -26.79 -13.46 -9.89
CA ILE A 99 -27.34 -12.72 -11.03
C ILE A 99 -26.32 -12.76 -12.17
N ALA A 100 -26.82 -12.73 -13.42
CA ALA A 100 -25.97 -12.58 -14.60
C ALA A 100 -25.32 -11.19 -14.61
N THR A 101 -24.09 -11.11 -15.13
CA THR A 101 -23.43 -9.83 -15.42
C THR A 101 -23.62 -9.46 -16.89
N ASN A 102 -23.10 -8.30 -17.29
CA ASN A 102 -23.04 -7.92 -18.71
C ASN A 102 -22.01 -8.72 -19.54
N VAL A 103 -21.24 -9.62 -18.90
CA VAL A 103 -20.31 -10.55 -19.56
C VAL A 103 -20.90 -11.97 -19.52
N PRO A 104 -21.20 -12.58 -20.68
CA PRO A 104 -21.77 -13.93 -20.72
C PRO A 104 -20.93 -14.95 -19.96
N GLY A 105 -21.60 -15.79 -19.17
CA GLY A 105 -20.96 -16.84 -18.37
C GLY A 105 -20.38 -16.37 -17.03
N ILE A 106 -20.40 -15.06 -16.72
CA ILE A 106 -20.02 -14.54 -15.41
C ILE A 106 -21.27 -14.22 -14.59
N GLN A 107 -21.24 -14.63 -13.32
CA GLN A 107 -22.28 -14.34 -12.34
C GLN A 107 -21.67 -13.73 -11.08
N TYR A 108 -22.40 -12.79 -10.46
CA TYR A 108 -22.12 -12.20 -9.15
C TYR A 108 -23.35 -12.32 -8.23
N CYS A 109 -23.20 -11.97 -6.96
CA CYS A 109 -24.29 -11.93 -6.00
C CYS A 109 -25.36 -10.87 -6.35
N GLU A 110 -26.63 -11.16 -6.10
CA GLU A 110 -27.77 -10.26 -6.32
C GLU A 110 -27.69 -8.92 -5.58
N LEU A 111 -26.87 -8.84 -4.53
CA LEU A 111 -26.61 -7.59 -3.78
C LEU A 111 -25.68 -6.62 -4.51
N LEU A 112 -25.06 -7.04 -5.62
CA LEU A 112 -24.12 -6.24 -6.41
C LEU A 112 -24.63 -5.92 -7.83
N PRO A 113 -25.90 -5.49 -8.03
CA PRO A 113 -26.48 -5.35 -9.37
C PRO A 113 -25.78 -4.28 -10.21
N ARG A 114 -25.32 -3.19 -9.57
CA ARG A 114 -24.58 -2.12 -10.26
C ARG A 114 -23.17 -2.55 -10.67
N ILE A 115 -22.54 -3.41 -9.88
CA ILE A 115 -21.21 -3.98 -10.19
C ILE A 115 -21.34 -5.02 -11.31
N ALA A 116 -22.38 -5.86 -11.27
CA ALA A 116 -22.70 -6.80 -12.34
C ALA A 116 -22.92 -6.11 -13.70
N GLY A 117 -23.49 -4.89 -13.68
CA GLY A 117 -23.68 -4.06 -14.86
C GLY A 117 -22.39 -3.47 -15.48
N ILE A 118 -21.25 -3.59 -14.80
CA ILE A 118 -19.94 -3.10 -15.28
C ILE A 118 -18.86 -4.19 -15.25
N ALA A 119 -19.25 -5.47 -15.26
CA ALA A 119 -18.30 -6.58 -15.11
C ALA A 119 -17.27 -6.64 -16.24
N ASP A 120 -17.60 -6.13 -17.43
CA ASP A 120 -16.70 -5.92 -18.58
C ASP A 120 -15.51 -4.99 -18.28
N LYS A 121 -15.59 -4.19 -17.21
CA LYS A 121 -14.55 -3.26 -16.76
C LYS A 121 -13.75 -3.79 -15.57
N LEU A 122 -14.05 -5.00 -15.09
CA LEU A 122 -13.45 -5.55 -13.88
C LEU A 122 -12.50 -6.71 -14.22
N ALA A 123 -11.38 -6.75 -13.51
CA ALA A 123 -10.52 -7.93 -13.43
C ALA A 123 -10.68 -8.57 -12.05
N VAL A 124 -11.40 -9.71 -11.99
CA VAL A 124 -11.64 -10.41 -10.73
C VAL A 124 -10.64 -11.56 -10.56
N VAL A 125 -9.89 -11.54 -9.45
CA VAL A 125 -8.96 -12.61 -9.06
C VAL A 125 -9.60 -13.47 -7.98
N ARG A 126 -10.09 -14.66 -8.35
CA ARG A 126 -10.72 -15.63 -7.42
C ARG A 126 -9.74 -16.62 -6.78
N SER A 127 -8.46 -16.57 -7.19
CA SER A 127 -7.42 -17.48 -6.73
C SER A 127 -6.58 -16.94 -5.57
N LEU A 128 -6.92 -15.76 -5.03
CA LEU A 128 -6.19 -15.15 -3.93
C LEU A 128 -6.58 -15.83 -2.61
N PHE A 129 -5.61 -16.46 -1.95
CA PHE A 129 -5.75 -17.00 -0.60
C PHE A 129 -4.41 -16.90 0.14
N THR A 130 -4.48 -16.93 1.47
CA THR A 130 -3.32 -17.06 2.36
C THR A 130 -3.41 -18.40 3.10
N ASN A 131 -2.27 -18.94 3.54
CA ASN A 131 -2.24 -20.09 4.46
C ASN A 131 -2.15 -19.66 5.94
N ASN A 132 -2.58 -18.43 6.24
CA ASN A 132 -2.55 -17.82 7.57
C ASN A 132 -3.99 -17.51 7.99
N ASN A 133 -4.40 -17.95 9.18
CA ASN A 133 -5.75 -17.75 9.72
C ASN A 133 -5.86 -16.58 10.70
N ILE A 134 -4.79 -15.80 10.88
CA ILE A 134 -4.73 -14.62 11.75
C ILE A 134 -4.96 -13.37 10.90
N HIS A 135 -5.80 -12.46 11.41
CA HIS A 135 -6.14 -11.21 10.74
C HIS A 135 -4.90 -10.37 10.40
N GLY A 136 -4.02 -10.13 11.37
CA GLY A 136 -2.77 -9.40 11.19
C GLY A 136 -1.84 -10.06 10.18
N GLY A 137 -1.55 -11.35 10.37
CA GLY A 137 -0.64 -12.10 9.49
C GLY A 137 -1.12 -12.20 8.04
N SER A 138 -2.42 -12.41 7.81
CA SER A 138 -3.01 -12.37 6.46
C SER A 138 -3.08 -10.96 5.88
N GLY A 139 -3.42 -9.96 6.70
CA GLY A 139 -3.42 -8.56 6.31
C GLY A 139 -2.03 -8.11 5.85
N TYR A 140 -0.99 -8.44 6.61
CA TYR A 140 0.41 -8.20 6.24
C TYR A 140 0.73 -8.75 4.85
N TRP A 141 0.27 -9.97 4.56
CA TRP A 141 0.52 -10.61 3.28
C TRP A 141 -0.16 -9.90 2.11
N VAL A 142 -1.41 -9.45 2.30
CA VAL A 142 -2.13 -8.66 1.29
C VAL A 142 -1.48 -7.29 1.09
N LEU A 143 -1.03 -6.64 2.16
CA LEU A 143 -0.51 -5.28 2.12
C LEU A 143 0.94 -5.18 1.59
N THR A 144 1.74 -6.23 1.78
CA THR A 144 3.17 -6.27 1.41
C THR A 144 3.49 -7.25 0.27
N GLY A 145 2.57 -8.18 -0.04
CA GLY A 145 2.82 -9.30 -0.95
C GLY A 145 3.77 -10.37 -0.39
N ARG A 146 4.09 -10.33 0.90
CA ARG A 146 5.06 -11.22 1.56
C ARG A 146 4.45 -11.94 2.75
N GLN A 147 4.76 -13.21 2.90
CA GLN A 147 4.32 -13.98 4.06
C GLN A 147 5.06 -13.47 5.30
N LEU A 148 4.32 -13.23 6.38
CA LEU A 148 4.91 -12.95 7.69
C LEU A 148 5.62 -14.21 8.21
N ILE A 149 6.92 -14.10 8.49
CA ILE A 149 7.75 -15.26 8.89
C ILE A 149 7.56 -15.61 10.37
N ALA A 150 7.36 -14.60 11.24
CA ALA A 150 7.23 -14.81 12.68
C ALA A 150 6.35 -13.72 13.34
N GLY A 151 5.49 -14.16 14.25
CA GLY A 151 4.50 -13.33 14.95
C GLY A 151 3.09 -13.48 14.39
N ASP A 152 2.17 -12.73 14.98
CA ASP A 152 0.74 -12.66 14.65
C ASP A 152 0.40 -11.54 13.65
N GLY A 153 1.37 -10.66 13.36
CA GLY A 153 1.18 -9.50 12.50
C GLY A 153 0.78 -8.25 13.27
N GLU A 154 0.75 -8.32 14.60
CA GLU A 154 0.54 -7.16 15.45
C GLU A 154 1.86 -6.42 15.68
N ASN A 155 1.77 -5.10 15.85
CA ASN A 155 2.89 -4.21 16.17
C ASN A 155 3.97 -4.19 15.06
N PRO A 156 3.89 -3.21 14.13
CA PRO A 156 4.81 -3.11 13.00
C PRO A 156 6.27 -3.04 13.44
N ARG A 157 7.14 -3.69 12.69
CA ARG A 157 8.58 -3.76 12.98
C ARG A 157 9.39 -2.95 11.96
N PRO A 158 10.52 -2.36 12.36
CA PRO A 158 11.38 -1.63 11.42
C PRO A 158 11.94 -2.49 10.28
N ASP A 159 12.03 -3.81 10.44
CA ASP A 159 12.53 -4.76 9.45
C ASP A 159 11.42 -5.40 8.60
N ASP A 160 10.16 -4.97 8.77
CA ASP A 160 9.05 -5.43 7.95
C ASP A 160 9.24 -5.12 6.46
N TRP A 161 8.59 -5.91 5.60
CA TRP A 161 8.45 -5.58 4.20
C TRP A 161 7.64 -4.29 4.02
N PRO A 162 8.05 -3.40 3.11
CA PRO A 162 7.33 -2.17 2.86
C PRO A 162 5.93 -2.44 2.30
N TYR A 163 4.97 -1.66 2.79
CA TYR A 163 3.65 -1.52 2.21
C TYR A 163 3.74 -1.15 0.73
N MET A 164 2.81 -1.67 -0.09
CA MET A 164 2.77 -1.36 -1.52
C MET A 164 2.74 0.15 -1.82
N GLY A 165 2.01 0.94 -1.03
CA GLY A 165 1.98 2.40 -1.16
C GLY A 165 3.32 3.07 -0.85
N SER A 166 4.08 2.55 0.10
CA SER A 166 5.45 3.01 0.40
C SER A 166 6.40 2.76 -0.78
N ILE A 167 6.24 1.63 -1.47
CA ILE A 167 6.99 1.32 -2.69
C ILE A 167 6.63 2.31 -3.81
N VAL A 168 5.34 2.62 -3.98
CA VAL A 168 4.89 3.64 -4.95
C VAL A 168 5.47 5.01 -4.61
N LYS A 169 5.47 5.40 -3.32
CA LYS A 169 6.07 6.65 -2.83
C LYS A 169 7.56 6.76 -3.15
N LEU A 170 8.30 5.66 -3.00
CA LEU A 170 9.72 5.56 -3.36
C LEU A 170 9.97 5.68 -4.86
N LEU A 171 9.27 4.89 -5.67
CA LEU A 171 9.58 4.74 -7.09
C LEU A 171 8.97 5.84 -7.97
N LYS A 172 7.86 6.43 -7.51
CA LYS A 172 7.06 7.37 -8.30
C LYS A 172 6.42 8.42 -7.37
N PRO A 173 7.20 9.33 -6.76
CA PRO A 173 6.69 10.43 -5.93
C PRO A 173 5.89 11.45 -6.73
N SER A 174 4.72 11.86 -6.23
CA SER A 174 3.85 12.84 -6.90
C SER A 174 4.57 14.15 -7.18
N ASP A 175 4.39 14.66 -8.39
CA ASP A 175 4.91 15.93 -8.90
C ASP A 175 3.85 17.04 -8.91
N ARG A 176 2.62 16.72 -8.46
CA ARG A 176 1.48 17.65 -8.39
C ARG A 176 1.21 18.03 -6.94
N LEU A 177 0.63 19.22 -6.75
CA LEU A 177 0.20 19.67 -5.43
C LEU A 177 -1.25 19.20 -5.15
N PRO A 178 -1.53 18.62 -3.97
CA PRO A 178 -0.60 18.37 -2.87
C PRO A 178 0.40 17.27 -3.22
N ALA A 179 1.69 17.44 -2.85
CA ALA A 179 2.77 16.49 -3.11
C ALA A 179 2.66 15.23 -2.22
N LEU A 180 1.45 14.70 -2.12
CA LEU A 180 1.07 13.45 -1.47
C LEU A 180 1.16 12.35 -2.52
N THR A 181 1.87 11.28 -2.19
CA THR A 181 2.02 10.17 -3.15
C THR A 181 1.18 8.97 -2.74
N SER A 182 1.24 8.60 -1.47
CA SER A 182 0.55 7.43 -0.94
C SER A 182 -0.18 7.85 0.33
N VAL A 183 -1.50 7.87 0.28
CA VAL A 183 -2.33 8.34 1.40
C VAL A 183 -3.13 7.18 2.00
N THR A 184 -3.15 7.07 3.32
CA THR A 184 -4.04 6.14 4.03
C THR A 184 -5.24 6.90 4.59
N LEU A 185 -6.43 6.49 4.16
CA LEU A 185 -7.73 7.02 4.60
C LEU A 185 -8.68 5.90 5.04
N PRO A 186 -9.64 6.20 5.92
CA PRO A 186 -9.67 7.35 6.85
C PRO A 186 -8.84 7.05 8.11
N GLU A 187 -8.31 5.84 8.23
CA GLU A 187 -7.54 5.35 9.36
C GLU A 187 -6.65 4.20 8.92
N ILE A 188 -5.70 3.83 9.78
CA ILE A 188 -4.91 2.61 9.59
C ILE A 188 -5.71 1.40 10.07
N PHE A 189 -5.38 0.23 9.55
CA PHE A 189 -5.88 -1.05 10.03
C PHE A 189 -5.41 -1.27 11.48
N ILE A 190 -6.38 -1.27 12.38
CA ILE A 190 -6.23 -1.61 13.78
C ILE A 190 -6.84 -2.99 14.01
N GLY A 191 -6.08 -3.86 14.67
CA GLY A 191 -6.47 -5.21 15.01
C GLY A 191 -7.36 -5.28 16.24
N ASN A 192 -7.77 -6.49 16.59
CA ASN A 192 -8.50 -6.74 17.83
C ASN A 192 -7.62 -6.35 19.03
N GLY A 193 -8.21 -5.70 20.04
CA GLY A 193 -7.46 -5.23 21.21
C GLY A 193 -6.73 -3.89 21.03
N GLY A 194 -6.85 -3.24 19.87
CA GLY A 194 -6.31 -1.89 19.64
C GLY A 194 -4.86 -1.86 19.12
N ASN A 195 -4.28 -3.02 18.82
CA ASN A 195 -2.93 -3.10 18.28
C ASN A 195 -2.90 -2.62 16.83
N ILE A 196 -1.81 -1.94 16.45
CA ILE A 196 -1.59 -1.54 15.06
C ILE A 196 -1.14 -2.76 14.28
N GLU A 197 -1.80 -3.05 13.16
CA GLU A 197 -1.45 -4.19 12.32
C GLU A 197 -0.24 -3.85 11.43
N ALA A 198 0.65 -4.82 11.25
CA ALA A 198 1.86 -4.67 10.46
C ALA A 198 1.57 -4.59 8.94
N GLY A 199 2.59 -4.24 8.16
CA GLY A 199 2.51 -4.20 6.69
C GLY A 199 1.91 -2.93 6.09
N GLN A 200 1.65 -1.90 6.92
CA GLN A 200 1.05 -0.63 6.51
C GLN A 200 2.05 0.53 6.35
N PHE A 201 3.34 0.27 6.59
CA PHE A 201 4.38 1.29 6.74
C PHE A 201 5.55 1.07 5.76
N GLY A 202 6.56 1.93 5.83
CA GLY A 202 7.78 1.86 5.02
C GLY A 202 8.68 0.67 5.36
N GLY A 203 8.48 0.03 6.52
CA GLY A 203 9.30 -1.12 6.94
C GLY A 203 10.79 -0.80 6.87
N PHE A 204 11.60 -1.72 6.31
CA PHE A 204 13.05 -1.53 6.18
C PHE A 204 13.46 -0.36 5.28
N LEU A 205 12.55 0.23 4.49
CA LEU A 205 12.85 1.45 3.73
C LEU A 205 13.00 2.67 4.66
N GLY A 206 12.38 2.63 5.85
CA GLY A 206 12.37 3.72 6.82
C GLY A 206 11.09 4.56 6.80
N SER A 207 10.90 5.33 7.87
CA SER A 207 9.66 6.07 8.14
C SER A 207 9.37 7.21 7.15
N GLN A 208 10.38 7.71 6.44
CA GLN A 208 10.22 8.71 5.38
C GLN A 208 9.38 8.19 4.19
N TRP A 209 9.31 6.87 4.03
CA TRP A 209 8.50 6.21 3.01
C TRP A 209 7.13 5.76 3.50
N ASN A 210 6.78 6.02 4.76
CA ASN A 210 5.43 5.74 5.24
C ASN A 210 4.39 6.48 4.38
N PRO A 211 3.20 5.89 4.16
CA PRO A 211 2.10 6.63 3.59
C PRO A 211 1.73 7.81 4.49
N GLU A 212 1.20 8.88 3.90
CA GLU A 212 0.60 9.97 4.65
C GLU A 212 -0.73 9.50 5.25
N ILE A 213 -0.76 9.34 6.57
CA ILE A 213 -1.95 8.87 7.29
C ILE A 213 -2.82 10.07 7.63
N ILE A 214 -4.01 10.12 7.04
CA ILE A 214 -4.97 11.19 7.30
C ILE A 214 -6.12 10.60 8.09
N ARG A 215 -6.06 10.79 9.41
CA ARG A 215 -7.13 10.39 10.33
C ARG A 215 -8.26 11.39 10.26
N CYS A 216 -9.43 10.96 9.81
CA CYS A 216 -10.53 11.86 9.54
C CYS A 216 -11.89 11.18 9.66
N ASN A 217 -12.93 11.96 9.92
CA ASN A 217 -14.30 11.56 9.65
C ASN A 217 -14.92 12.51 8.62
N PRO A 218 -14.80 12.24 7.31
CA PRO A 218 -15.26 13.15 6.26
C PRO A 218 -16.79 13.30 6.18
N ALA A 219 -17.54 12.51 6.94
CA ALA A 219 -18.98 12.68 7.10
C ALA A 219 -19.34 13.85 8.05
N ASP A 220 -18.41 14.23 8.93
CA ASP A 220 -18.59 15.38 9.80
C ASP A 220 -18.40 16.68 8.99
N ARG A 221 -19.41 17.56 9.00
CA ARG A 221 -19.35 18.85 8.32
C ARG A 221 -18.31 19.79 8.92
N SER A 222 -17.88 19.53 10.16
CA SER A 222 -16.81 20.27 10.83
C SER A 222 -15.42 19.74 10.53
N TYR A 223 -15.30 18.62 9.79
CA TYR A 223 -14.00 18.07 9.43
C TYR A 223 -13.23 19.09 8.58
N ARG A 224 -12.18 19.60 9.20
CA ARG A 224 -11.13 20.40 8.60
C ARG A 224 -9.83 19.64 8.77
N LEU A 225 -8.95 19.66 7.77
CA LEU A 225 -7.60 19.13 7.94
C LEU A 225 -6.99 19.73 9.22
N SER A 226 -6.44 18.90 10.12
CA SER A 226 -5.77 19.40 11.31
C SER A 226 -4.63 20.33 10.90
N GLY A 227 -4.74 21.62 11.22
CA GLY A 227 -3.84 22.66 10.72
C GLY A 227 -4.48 23.68 9.78
N GLU A 228 -5.75 23.51 9.39
CA GLU A 228 -6.62 24.60 8.92
C GLU A 228 -6.91 25.56 10.09
N TYR A 229 -5.86 26.21 10.57
CA TYR A 229 -6.05 27.52 11.13
C TYR A 229 -6.56 28.39 9.99
N GLU A 230 -7.74 28.96 10.21
CA GLU A 230 -8.22 30.15 9.54
C GLU A 230 -7.21 31.24 9.86
N SER A 231 -6.07 31.20 9.16
CA SER A 231 -4.94 32.03 9.51
C SER A 231 -5.36 33.44 9.14
N GLN A 232 -5.69 34.24 10.16
CA GLN A 232 -5.72 35.70 10.07
C GLN A 232 -4.35 36.27 9.63
N ILE A 233 -3.35 35.40 9.45
CA ILE A 233 -2.01 35.69 8.93
C ILE A 233 -2.07 35.61 7.40
N PRO A 234 -1.81 36.72 6.68
CA PRO A 234 -1.68 36.73 5.23
C PRO A 234 -0.65 35.69 4.75
N ARG A 235 -0.87 35.09 3.57
CA ARG A 235 0.05 34.09 2.96
C ARG A 235 1.51 34.57 2.94
N SER A 236 1.73 35.86 2.70
CA SER A 236 3.07 36.47 2.71
C SER A 236 3.74 36.40 4.09
N GLN A 237 3.01 36.63 5.17
CA GLN A 237 3.52 36.49 6.54
C GLN A 237 3.73 35.03 6.93
N PHE A 238 2.89 34.11 6.45
CA PHE A 238 3.12 32.68 6.63
C PHE A 238 4.42 32.25 5.95
N GLN A 239 4.62 32.65 4.69
CA GLN A 239 5.84 32.38 3.94
C GLN A 239 7.07 32.98 4.64
N GLN A 240 7.00 34.23 5.11
CA GLN A 240 8.10 34.85 5.88
C GLN A 240 8.46 34.07 7.15
N ARG A 241 7.47 33.49 7.83
CA ARG A 241 7.72 32.63 9.01
C ARG A 241 8.37 31.30 8.61
N ILE A 242 7.99 30.73 7.46
CA ILE A 242 8.65 29.54 6.92
C ILE A 242 10.10 29.85 6.57
N ASP A 243 10.34 30.95 5.85
CA ASP A 243 11.68 31.38 5.44
C ASP A 243 12.56 31.67 6.66
N LEU A 244 12.01 32.36 7.68
CA LEU A 244 12.72 32.61 8.95
C LEU A 244 13.00 31.30 9.70
N LEU A 245 12.03 30.36 9.75
CA LEU A 245 12.24 29.07 10.38
C LEU A 245 13.34 28.28 9.65
N GLN A 246 13.37 28.29 8.32
CA GLN A 246 14.44 27.66 7.54
C GLN A 246 15.80 28.32 7.79
N GLN A 247 15.84 29.65 7.92
CA GLN A 247 17.05 30.39 8.27
C GLN A 247 17.55 30.04 9.69
N LEU A 248 16.64 29.96 10.67
CA LEU A 248 16.95 29.58 12.05
C LEU A 248 17.28 28.08 12.20
N SER A 249 16.70 27.24 11.34
CA SER A 249 16.94 25.80 11.26
C SER A 249 18.16 25.44 10.41
N SER A 250 18.87 26.45 9.87
CA SER A 250 20.14 26.21 9.17
C SER A 250 21.05 25.36 10.05
N PRO A 251 21.77 24.38 9.47
CA PRO A 251 22.45 23.29 10.19
C PRO A 251 23.68 23.78 10.97
N GLY A 252 23.44 24.61 11.97
CA GLY A 252 24.40 25.05 12.96
C GLY A 252 24.01 24.42 14.28
N ARG A 253 24.75 23.36 14.66
CA ARG A 253 24.90 22.80 16.03
C ARG A 253 24.16 21.51 16.41
N VAL A 254 23.39 20.87 15.55
CA VAL A 254 22.90 19.49 15.83
C VAL A 254 23.13 18.60 14.61
N ALA A 255 24.14 17.72 14.71
CA ALA A 255 24.43 16.57 13.83
C ALA A 255 23.77 16.58 12.43
N ALA A 256 24.27 17.45 11.54
CA ALA A 256 23.79 17.67 10.16
C ALA A 256 23.93 16.46 9.20
N GLY A 257 24.28 15.28 9.70
CA GLY A 257 24.47 14.06 8.90
C GLY A 257 23.52 12.91 9.26
N SER A 258 22.60 13.08 10.22
CA SER A 258 21.67 12.01 10.57
C SER A 258 20.51 11.93 9.57
N VAL A 259 20.18 10.71 9.14
CA VAL A 259 19.00 10.41 8.30
C VAL A 259 17.72 10.98 8.92
N ALA A 260 17.62 11.00 10.25
CA ALA A 260 16.49 11.56 10.98
C ALA A 260 16.28 13.08 10.73
N ALA A 261 17.36 13.87 10.66
CA ALA A 261 17.28 15.31 10.41
C ALA A 261 16.81 15.62 8.98
N GLN A 262 17.27 14.83 8.00
CA GLN A 262 16.85 14.97 6.60
C GLN A 262 15.37 14.57 6.42
N SER A 263 14.95 13.46 7.05
CA SER A 263 13.54 13.03 7.05
C SER A 263 12.62 14.06 7.69
N PHE A 264 13.04 14.71 8.78
CA PHE A 264 12.25 15.75 9.43
C PHE A 264 12.07 16.99 8.53
N GLY A 265 13.12 17.44 7.85
CA GLY A 265 13.03 18.57 6.91
C GLY A 265 12.10 18.30 5.72
N ALA A 266 12.15 17.09 5.16
CA ALA A 266 11.26 16.70 4.06
C ALA A 266 9.78 16.65 4.49
N LEU A 267 9.49 16.07 5.65
CA LEU A 267 8.13 16.05 6.23
C LEU A 267 7.61 17.46 6.51
N GLN A 268 8.48 18.34 7.00
CA GLN A 268 8.13 19.72 7.30
C GLN A 268 7.79 20.52 6.04
N GLN A 269 8.58 20.38 4.97
CA GLN A 269 8.29 21.03 3.68
C GLN A 269 6.95 20.54 3.10
N GLN A 270 6.69 19.23 3.16
CA GLN A 270 5.44 18.65 2.69
C GLN A 270 4.24 19.19 3.48
N ALA A 271 4.36 19.34 4.80
CA ALA A 271 3.32 19.96 5.64
C ALA A 271 3.06 21.43 5.23
N PHE A 272 4.10 22.20 4.92
CA PHE A 272 3.91 23.57 4.43
C PHE A 272 3.24 23.64 3.07
N ASP A 273 3.59 22.75 2.15
CA ASP A 273 2.95 22.67 0.84
C ASP A 273 1.46 22.32 0.98
N LEU A 274 1.10 21.43 1.92
CA LEU A 274 -0.29 21.08 2.23
C LEU A 274 -1.08 22.28 2.78
N LEU A 275 -0.52 22.99 3.77
CA LEU A 275 -1.21 24.10 4.43
C LEU A 275 -1.28 25.36 3.54
N GLY A 276 -0.21 25.62 2.79
CA GLY A 276 -0.08 26.79 1.92
C GLY A 276 -0.87 26.68 0.61
N SER A 277 -1.03 25.47 0.07
CA SER A 277 -1.62 25.26 -1.26
C SER A 277 -3.15 25.36 -1.26
N SER A 278 -3.70 26.19 -2.16
CA SER A 278 -5.13 26.17 -2.47
C SER A 278 -5.56 24.90 -3.21
N ALA A 279 -4.63 24.23 -3.91
CA ALA A 279 -4.92 22.94 -4.56
C ALA A 279 -5.09 21.84 -3.50
N ALA A 280 -4.23 21.82 -2.48
CA ALA A 280 -4.35 20.91 -1.36
C ALA A 280 -5.70 21.10 -0.65
N ARG A 281 -6.03 22.32 -0.20
CA ARG A 281 -7.33 22.59 0.47
C ARG A 281 -8.55 22.14 -0.33
N ARG A 282 -8.60 22.46 -1.63
CA ARG A 282 -9.70 22.02 -2.49
C ARG A 282 -9.80 20.50 -2.58
N ALA A 283 -8.68 19.77 -2.55
CA ALA A 283 -8.71 18.31 -2.59
C ALA A 283 -9.45 17.71 -1.38
N PHE A 284 -9.44 18.38 -0.22
CA PHE A 284 -10.12 17.94 1.01
C PHE A 284 -11.54 18.51 1.19
N ALA A 285 -11.90 19.54 0.43
CA ALA A 285 -13.19 20.24 0.50
C ALA A 285 -14.33 19.42 -0.13
N LEU A 286 -14.90 18.46 0.61
CA LEU A 286 -16.03 17.65 0.15
C LEU A 286 -17.31 18.47 -0.09
N GLU A 287 -17.46 19.61 0.55
CA GLU A 287 -18.57 20.56 0.38
C GLU A 287 -18.62 21.20 -1.01
N GLU A 288 -17.51 21.17 -1.76
CA GLU A 288 -17.49 21.59 -3.15
C GLU A 288 -18.11 20.55 -4.11
N GLU A 289 -18.34 19.32 -3.65
CA GLU A 289 -19.04 18.30 -4.45
C GLU A 289 -20.55 18.57 -4.49
N ALA A 290 -21.15 18.33 -5.66
CA ALA A 290 -22.60 18.38 -5.82
C ALA A 290 -23.30 17.47 -4.80
N PRO A 291 -24.43 17.90 -4.20
CA PRO A 291 -25.17 17.09 -3.23
C PRO A 291 -25.47 15.68 -3.73
N GLU A 292 -25.89 15.54 -4.99
CA GLU A 292 -26.26 14.26 -5.60
C GLU A 292 -25.07 13.30 -5.71
N THR A 293 -23.87 13.83 -5.92
CA THR A 293 -22.64 13.03 -5.93
C THR A 293 -22.36 12.49 -4.53
N ARG A 294 -22.46 13.36 -3.51
CA ARG A 294 -22.26 12.94 -2.13
C ARG A 294 -23.29 11.92 -1.66
N ASP A 295 -24.55 12.05 -2.09
CA ASP A 295 -25.62 11.09 -1.79
C ASP A 295 -25.38 9.73 -2.46
N ARG A 296 -24.84 9.73 -3.67
CA ARG A 296 -24.51 8.48 -4.41
C ARG A 296 -23.43 7.65 -3.72
N TYR A 297 -22.44 8.30 -3.11
CA TYR A 297 -21.44 7.63 -2.29
C TYR A 297 -21.98 7.25 -0.90
N GLY A 298 -23.04 7.93 -0.45
CA GLY A 298 -23.61 7.82 0.89
C GLY A 298 -22.96 8.79 1.87
N ARG A 299 -23.78 9.45 2.69
CA ARG A 299 -23.36 10.50 3.65
C ARG A 299 -22.63 9.96 4.89
N GLN A 300 -22.49 8.64 5.00
CA GLN A 300 -21.84 7.97 6.11
C GLN A 300 -20.32 8.10 5.99
N HIS A 301 -19.63 7.83 7.11
CA HIS A 301 -18.17 7.82 7.21
C HIS A 301 -17.49 7.11 6.03
N TRP A 302 -17.88 5.85 5.75
CA TRP A 302 -17.32 5.06 4.64
C TRP A 302 -17.47 5.75 3.27
N GLY A 303 -18.69 6.13 2.92
CA GLY A 303 -19.00 6.71 1.61
C GLY A 303 -18.25 8.02 1.36
N GLN A 304 -18.19 8.87 2.37
CA GLN A 304 -17.47 10.14 2.29
C GLN A 304 -15.94 9.95 2.26
N SER A 305 -15.40 8.92 2.91
CA SER A 305 -13.97 8.56 2.81
C SER A 305 -13.59 8.09 1.40
N VAL A 306 -14.43 7.28 0.75
CA VAL A 306 -14.18 6.87 -0.66
C VAL A 306 -14.31 8.06 -1.61
N LEU A 307 -15.24 8.99 -1.35
CA LEU A 307 -15.35 10.23 -2.13
C LEU A 307 -14.11 11.13 -1.95
N LEU A 308 -13.59 11.24 -0.73
CA LEU A 308 -12.35 11.96 -0.46
C LEU A 308 -11.16 11.34 -1.20
N ALA A 309 -11.04 10.00 -1.19
CA ALA A 309 -10.01 9.30 -1.95
C ALA A 309 -10.07 9.61 -3.46
N ARG A 310 -11.29 9.71 -4.04
CA ARG A 310 -11.49 10.15 -5.43
C ARG A 310 -10.91 11.54 -5.67
N ARG A 311 -11.25 12.52 -4.82
CA ARG A 311 -10.76 13.91 -4.96
C ARG A 311 -9.25 14.00 -4.80
N LEU A 312 -8.65 13.24 -3.89
CA LEU A 312 -7.19 13.19 -3.73
C LEU A 312 -6.50 12.66 -4.99
N VAL A 313 -7.02 11.59 -5.57
CA VAL A 313 -6.50 11.05 -6.84
C VAL A 313 -6.65 12.07 -7.97
N GLU A 314 -7.79 12.75 -8.07
CA GLU A 314 -8.01 13.84 -9.04
C GLU A 314 -7.04 15.01 -8.86
N ALA A 315 -6.63 15.29 -7.61
CA ALA A 315 -5.64 16.30 -7.28
C ALA A 315 -4.18 15.86 -7.54
N GLY A 316 -3.94 14.58 -7.87
CA GLY A 316 -2.63 14.07 -8.23
C GLY A 316 -1.99 13.11 -7.23
N VAL A 317 -2.74 12.65 -6.21
CA VAL A 317 -2.30 11.51 -5.38
C VAL A 317 -2.25 10.24 -6.23
N ARG A 318 -1.24 9.40 -6.01
CA ARG A 318 -0.99 8.22 -6.84
C ARG A 318 -1.50 6.92 -6.23
N PHE A 319 -1.58 6.83 -4.90
CA PHE A 319 -1.99 5.62 -4.19
C PHE A 319 -2.79 5.95 -2.92
#